data_AF-A0A1H1GD54-F1
#
_entry.id   AF-A0A1H1GD54-F1
#
_cell.length_a   1.000
_cell.length_b   1.000
_cell.length_c   1.000
_cell.angle_alpha   90.00
_cell.angle_beta   90.00
_cell.angle_gamma   90.00
#
_symmetry.space_group_name_H-M   'P 1'
#
loop_
_entity.id
_entity.type
_entity.pdbx_description
1 polymer ?
#
loop_
_entity_poly.entity_id
_entity_poly.type
_entity_poly.pdbx_seq_one_letter_code
_entity_poly.pdbx_strand_id
1 'polypeptide(L)'
;MKKLTEETNDGKGAAGVGSLDELIQQGARQIIQQAIEAELATLLEQYGNVKTLDGRRAVVRNGYLPAREVVTAIGPVPVKVPKVRDRSGSGVKFNSNIVPPYIRKSPRVSAALPWLYLRGVSSGNMSEALSVLLGEQAKGLSPNVVSRLKAQWAEEHLLWNRRDLSGARWFYWWADGIHTGPRTDDSDGQWLLVIIGVKPDGTKERVAIADGYRESKDAWRDVLLVLCRIGRL
;
A
#
# COMPACT_ATOMS: atom_id res chain seq x y z
N MET A 1 4.24 64.38 14.14
CA MET A 1 5.53 63.73 14.46
C MET A 1 5.88 62.76 13.34
N LYS A 2 6.96 63.05 12.62
CA LYS A 2 7.50 62.22 11.54
C LYS A 2 8.31 61.08 12.16
N LYS A 3 8.14 59.86 11.67
CA LYS A 3 9.23 58.87 11.62
C LYS A 3 9.25 58.28 10.21
N LEU A 4 10.31 58.69 9.51
CA LEU A 4 10.94 58.00 8.40
C LEU A 4 11.56 56.67 8.89
N THR A 5 12.15 55.95 7.92
CA THR A 5 13.02 54.76 7.98
C THR A 5 12.30 53.42 8.23
N GLU A 6 12.49 52.37 7.43
CA GLU A 6 13.61 52.05 6.54
C GLU A 6 13.15 51.01 5.50
N GLU A 7 13.38 51.27 4.21
CA GLU A 7 13.35 50.24 3.18
C GLU A 7 14.57 49.35 3.38
N THR A 8 14.37 48.06 3.66
CA THR A 8 15.38 47.03 3.47
C THR A 8 15.02 46.23 2.22
N ASN A 9 15.48 46.78 1.10
CA ASN A 9 15.76 46.03 -0.11
C ASN A 9 17.05 45.26 0.11
N ASP A 10 16.97 43.97 0.43
CA ASP A 10 18.13 43.08 0.43
C ASP A 10 17.78 41.72 -0.18
N GLY A 11 18.55 41.35 -1.21
CA GLY A 11 18.87 39.94 -1.41
C GLY A 11 18.25 39.21 -2.60
N LYS A 12 18.12 39.82 -3.78
CA LYS A 12 18.23 39.04 -5.03
C LYS A 12 19.69 38.59 -5.17
N GLY A 13 19.98 37.33 -4.85
CA GLY A 13 21.26 36.71 -5.22
C GLY A 13 21.80 35.66 -4.24
N ALA A 14 21.36 34.41 -4.42
CA ALA A 14 22.23 33.24 -4.37
C ALA A 14 21.43 32.05 -4.93
N ALA A 15 21.80 31.58 -6.12
CA ALA A 15 21.45 30.24 -6.56
C ALA A 15 22.19 29.25 -5.65
N GLY A 16 21.65 29.04 -4.46
CA GLY A 16 22.16 28.08 -3.50
C GLY A 16 21.99 26.69 -4.10
N VAL A 17 23.09 25.94 -4.15
CA VAL A 17 23.03 24.49 -4.30
C VAL A 17 22.00 24.00 -3.28
N GLY A 18 20.87 23.50 -3.76
CA GLY A 18 19.81 23.01 -2.89
C GLY A 18 20.37 22.00 -1.89
N SER A 19 19.65 21.80 -0.78
CA SER A 19 19.98 20.73 0.17
C SER A 19 20.24 19.41 -0.58
N LEU A 20 21.11 18.53 -0.06
CA LEU A 20 21.37 17.22 -0.66
C LEU A 20 20.08 16.51 -1.06
N ASP A 21 19.05 16.63 -0.23
CA ASP A 21 17.72 16.05 -0.48
C ASP A 21 17.03 16.67 -1.70
N GLU A 22 17.12 17.99 -1.90
CA GLU A 22 16.56 18.68 -3.06
C GLU A 22 17.29 18.28 -4.35
N LEU A 23 18.61 18.14 -4.30
CA LEU A 23 19.40 17.66 -5.43
C LEU A 23 19.01 16.23 -5.81
N ILE A 24 18.89 15.34 -4.82
CA ILE A 24 18.45 13.96 -5.04
C ILE A 24 17.02 13.93 -5.58
N GLN A 25 16.11 14.75 -5.05
CA GLN A 25 14.71 14.83 -5.50
C GLN A 25 14.61 15.33 -6.95
N GLN A 26 15.41 16.32 -7.33
CA GLN A 26 15.51 16.81 -8.71
C GLN A 26 16.09 15.74 -9.65
N GLY A 27 17.15 15.06 -9.24
CA GLY A 27 17.75 13.96 -10.01
C GLY A 27 16.78 12.81 -10.21
N ALA A 28 16.10 12.38 -9.14
CA ALA A 28 15.08 11.34 -9.21
C ALA A 28 13.94 11.72 -10.17
N ARG A 29 13.48 12.97 -10.14
CA ARG A 29 12.47 13.49 -11.07
C ARG A 29 12.92 13.38 -12.53
N GLN A 30 14.17 13.76 -12.83
CA GLN A 30 14.70 13.71 -14.18
C GLN A 30 14.81 12.27 -14.68
N ILE A 31 15.35 11.36 -13.86
CA ILE A 31 15.50 9.94 -14.19
C ILE A 31 14.13 9.30 -14.44
N ILE A 32 13.14 9.55 -13.56
CA ILE A 32 11.77 9.03 -13.73
C ILE A 32 11.16 9.57 -15.03
N GLN A 33 11.32 10.87 -15.32
CA GLN A 33 10.79 11.45 -16.56
C GLN A 33 11.45 10.84 -17.80
N GLN A 34 12.77 10.69 -17.81
CA GLN A 34 13.51 10.07 -18.92
C GLN A 34 13.06 8.63 -19.16
N ALA A 35 12.89 7.86 -18.10
CA ALA A 35 12.46 6.47 -18.19
C ALA A 35 11.01 6.36 -18.74
N ILE A 36 10.10 7.26 -18.34
CA ILE A 36 8.73 7.32 -18.92
C ILE A 36 8.76 7.72 -20.40
N GLU A 37 9.60 8.67 -20.80
CA GLU A 37 9.76 9.05 -22.21
C GLU A 37 10.34 7.90 -23.04
N ALA A 38 11.23 7.08 -22.48
CA ALA A 38 11.73 5.87 -23.12
C ALA A 38 10.64 4.79 -23.30
N GLU A 39 9.77 4.59 -22.31
CA GLU A 39 8.58 3.71 -22.45
C GLU A 39 7.65 4.22 -23.55
N LEU A 40 7.42 5.53 -23.63
CA LEU A 40 6.60 6.14 -24.68
C LEU A 40 7.22 5.93 -26.06
N ALA A 41 8.53 6.15 -26.20
CA ALA A 41 9.24 5.95 -27.46
C ALA A 41 9.09 4.50 -27.95
N THR A 42 9.23 3.54 -27.03
CA THR A 42 9.02 2.11 -27.32
C THR A 42 7.60 1.83 -27.82
N LEU A 43 6.57 2.41 -27.18
CA LEU A 43 5.19 2.27 -27.65
C LEU A 43 5.01 2.91 -29.04
N LEU A 44 5.55 4.09 -29.28
CA LEU A 44 5.41 4.77 -30.58
C LEU A 44 6.14 4.03 -31.70
N GLU A 45 7.25 3.35 -31.40
CA GLU A 45 7.97 2.51 -32.34
C GLU A 45 7.16 1.26 -32.70
N GLN A 46 6.57 0.58 -31.71
CA GLN A 46 5.69 -0.58 -31.92
C GLN A 46 4.52 -0.25 -32.87
N TYR A 47 3.96 0.95 -32.77
CA TYR A 47 2.87 1.42 -33.63
C TYR A 47 3.34 2.28 -34.82
N GLY A 48 4.64 2.36 -35.07
CA GLY A 48 5.22 3.22 -36.11
C GLY A 48 4.79 2.86 -37.54
N ASN A 49 4.51 1.57 -37.75
CA ASN A 49 4.05 1.02 -39.04
C ASN A 49 2.53 1.14 -39.23
N VAL A 50 1.77 1.43 -38.16
CA VAL A 50 0.31 1.55 -38.23
C VAL A 50 -0.04 2.96 -38.69
N LYS A 51 -0.57 3.06 -39.92
CA LYS A 51 -1.05 4.31 -40.51
C LYS A 51 -2.56 4.27 -40.70
N THR A 52 -3.21 5.41 -40.50
CA THR A 52 -4.62 5.62 -40.86
C THR A 52 -4.76 5.59 -42.39
N LEU A 53 -5.97 5.41 -42.89
CA LEU A 53 -6.31 5.47 -44.33
C LEU A 53 -5.72 6.72 -45.02
N ASP A 54 -5.61 7.85 -44.31
CA ASP A 54 -5.01 9.10 -44.79
C ASP A 54 -3.46 9.12 -44.79
N GLY A 55 -2.78 7.99 -44.56
CA GLY A 55 -1.32 7.88 -44.52
C GLY A 55 -0.64 8.48 -43.27
N ARG A 56 -1.42 9.02 -42.32
CA ARG A 56 -0.92 9.58 -41.05
C ARG A 56 -0.65 8.47 -40.04
N ARG A 57 0.31 8.66 -39.13
CA ARG A 57 0.54 7.74 -38.00
C ARG A 57 -0.73 7.59 -37.17
N ALA A 58 -1.11 6.34 -36.90
CA ALA A 58 -2.31 6.03 -36.12
C ALA A 58 -2.16 6.46 -34.66
N VAL A 59 -0.99 6.26 -34.07
CA VAL A 59 -0.71 6.56 -32.67
C VAL A 59 0.23 7.75 -32.60
N VAL A 60 -0.22 8.84 -31.97
CA VAL A 60 0.56 10.08 -31.85
C VAL A 60 0.58 10.60 -30.43
N ARG A 61 1.68 11.25 -30.04
CA ARG A 61 1.77 11.98 -28.79
C ARG A 61 0.77 13.14 -28.76
N ASN A 62 0.09 13.32 -27.63
CA ASN A 62 -0.95 14.33 -27.42
C ASN A 62 -0.83 15.00 -26.04
N GLY A 63 0.32 15.62 -25.80
CA GLY A 63 0.61 16.34 -24.56
C GLY A 63 0.90 15.43 -23.37
N TYR A 64 0.55 15.91 -22.18
CA TYR A 64 0.77 15.23 -20.90
C TYR A 64 -0.52 15.17 -20.08
N LEU A 65 -0.63 14.17 -19.22
CA LEU A 65 -1.59 14.19 -18.13
C LEU A 65 -1.21 15.26 -17.09
N PRO A 66 -2.17 15.72 -16.26
CA PRO A 66 -1.87 16.60 -15.14
C PRO A 66 -0.73 16.02 -14.29
N ALA A 67 0.17 16.90 -13.82
CA ALA A 67 1.24 16.48 -12.94
C ALA A 67 0.64 15.87 -11.66
N ARG A 68 1.24 14.79 -11.18
CA ARG A 68 0.88 14.18 -9.90
C ARG A 68 2.11 13.92 -9.08
N GLU A 69 1.98 14.07 -7.78
CA GLU A 69 3.04 13.73 -6.84
C GLU A 69 3.01 12.24 -6.51
N VAL A 70 4.17 11.62 -6.63
CA VAL A 70 4.41 10.22 -6.26
C VAL A 70 5.31 10.24 -5.04
N VAL A 71 4.81 9.76 -3.90
CA VAL A 71 5.59 9.66 -2.66
C VAL A 71 6.60 8.52 -2.81
N THR A 72 7.88 8.86 -2.85
CA THR A 72 9.02 7.93 -2.90
C THR A 72 9.75 7.89 -1.56
N ALA A 73 10.82 7.10 -1.46
CA ALA A 73 11.66 7.07 -0.26
C ALA A 73 12.39 8.40 0.00
N ILE A 74 12.53 9.24 -1.03
CA ILE A 74 13.22 10.54 -0.98
C ILE A 74 12.16 11.67 -0.94
N GLY A 75 10.93 11.36 -0.50
CA GLY A 75 9.81 12.30 -0.48
C GLY A 75 9.00 12.35 -1.79
N PRO A 76 8.07 13.33 -1.92
CA PRO A 76 7.17 13.43 -3.07
C PRO A 76 7.90 13.91 -4.33
N VAL A 77 7.77 13.17 -5.42
CA VAL A 77 8.34 13.55 -6.72
C VAL A 77 7.20 13.88 -7.68
N PRO A 78 7.14 15.11 -8.24
CA PRO A 78 6.12 15.47 -9.22
C PRO A 78 6.45 14.85 -10.59
N VAL A 79 5.55 14.01 -11.09
CA VAL A 79 5.71 13.27 -12.35
C VAL A 79 4.65 13.71 -13.37
N LYS A 80 5.07 13.90 -14.63
CA LYS A 80 4.19 14.17 -15.77
C LYS A 80 4.24 13.00 -16.74
N VAL A 81 3.15 12.23 -16.80
CA VAL A 81 3.03 11.10 -17.73
C VAL A 81 2.55 11.60 -19.09
N PRO A 82 3.26 11.30 -20.20
CA PRO A 82 2.81 11.63 -21.54
C PRO A 82 1.46 11.01 -21.88
N LYS A 83 0.70 11.68 -22.73
CA LYS A 83 -0.57 11.17 -23.26
C LYS A 83 -0.42 10.83 -24.73
N VAL A 84 -1.06 9.74 -25.13
CA VAL A 84 -1.14 9.30 -26.51
C VAL A 84 -2.57 9.47 -27.01
N ARG A 85 -2.72 9.87 -28.27
CA ARG A 85 -3.98 9.88 -29.01
C ARG A 85 -3.90 8.82 -30.10
N ASP A 86 -4.83 7.88 -30.03
CA ASP A 86 -5.09 6.94 -31.10
C ASP A 86 -6.08 7.54 -32.09
N ARG A 87 -5.75 7.48 -33.38
CA ARG A 87 -6.57 7.91 -34.52
C ARG A 87 -7.13 6.73 -35.32
N SER A 88 -6.72 5.49 -35.02
CA SER A 88 -7.20 4.28 -35.69
C SER A 88 -8.53 3.76 -35.14
N GLY A 89 -8.91 4.18 -33.93
CA GLY A 89 -10.11 3.66 -33.26
C GLY A 89 -9.90 2.29 -32.57
N SER A 90 -8.67 1.79 -32.52
CA SER A 90 -8.31 0.53 -31.85
C SER A 90 -8.24 0.64 -30.32
N GLY A 91 -8.26 1.88 -29.78
CA GLY A 91 -8.35 2.13 -28.35
C GLY A 91 -7.00 2.10 -27.63
N VAL A 92 -5.89 2.28 -28.36
CA VAL A 92 -4.53 2.26 -27.79
C VAL A 92 -4.35 3.40 -26.78
N LYS A 93 -3.93 3.04 -25.57
CA LYS A 93 -3.62 3.97 -24.47
C LYS A 93 -2.20 3.71 -23.96
N PHE A 94 -1.50 4.79 -23.62
CA PHE A 94 -0.21 4.69 -22.93
C PHE A 94 -0.43 4.59 -21.43
N ASN A 95 0.00 3.47 -20.84
CA ASN A 95 0.10 3.27 -19.42
C ASN A 95 1.58 3.01 -19.10
N SER A 96 2.19 3.88 -18.30
CA SER A 96 3.58 3.69 -17.87
C SER A 96 3.69 2.51 -16.89
N ASN A 97 4.71 1.67 -17.04
CA ASN A 97 4.99 0.60 -16.06
C ASN A 97 5.71 1.17 -14.84
N ILE A 98 6.57 2.17 -15.03
CA ILE A 98 7.28 2.87 -13.95
C ILE A 98 6.31 3.62 -13.05
N VAL A 99 5.36 4.35 -13.62
CA VAL A 99 4.33 5.10 -12.86
C VAL A 99 2.93 4.75 -13.37
N PRO A 100 2.36 3.62 -12.93
CA PRO A 100 1.05 3.17 -13.36
C PRO A 100 -0.05 4.19 -13.07
N PRO A 101 -1.17 4.15 -13.79
CA PRO A 101 -2.33 5.00 -13.52
C PRO A 101 -2.76 4.91 -12.05
N TYR A 102 -3.20 6.04 -11.47
CA TYR A 102 -3.74 6.16 -10.10
C TYR A 102 -2.76 5.90 -8.95
N ILE A 103 -1.60 5.28 -9.18
CA ILE A 103 -0.56 5.13 -8.16
C ILE A 103 0.02 6.49 -7.78
N ARG A 104 0.09 6.74 -6.46
CA ARG A 104 0.68 7.95 -5.87
C ARG A 104 1.81 7.65 -4.88
N LYS A 105 2.24 6.39 -4.78
CA LYS A 105 3.19 5.90 -3.77
C LYS A 105 4.11 4.84 -4.36
N SER A 106 5.37 4.86 -3.96
CA SER A 106 6.30 3.79 -4.33
C SER A 106 5.92 2.46 -3.65
N PRO A 107 6.21 1.30 -4.29
CA PRO A 107 5.94 -0.01 -3.70
C PRO A 107 6.60 -0.21 -2.34
N ARG A 108 7.83 0.29 -2.15
CA ARG A 108 8.57 0.19 -0.88
C ARG A 108 7.86 0.92 0.26
N VAL A 109 7.36 2.13 0.01
CA VAL A 109 6.60 2.90 1.02
C VAL A 109 5.30 2.18 1.38
N SER A 110 4.59 1.63 0.39
CA SER A 110 3.37 0.85 0.64
C SER A 110 3.67 -0.44 1.43
N ALA A 111 4.81 -1.08 1.18
CA ALA A 111 5.22 -2.31 1.88
C ALA A 111 5.60 -2.07 3.35
N ALA A 112 6.04 -0.87 3.72
CA ALA A 112 6.39 -0.54 5.10
C ALA A 112 5.15 -0.42 6.02
N LEU A 113 3.99 -0.09 5.45
CA LEU A 113 2.75 0.14 6.22
C LEU A 113 2.30 -1.08 7.03
N PRO A 114 2.20 -2.31 6.44
CA PRO A 114 1.99 -3.54 7.20
C PRO A 114 2.92 -3.71 8.39
N TRP A 115 4.22 -3.48 8.20
CA TRP A 115 5.24 -3.69 9.22
C TRP A 115 5.07 -2.73 10.39
N LEU A 116 4.78 -1.45 10.12
CA LEU A 116 4.54 -0.46 11.17
C LEU A 116 3.29 -0.82 11.98
N TYR A 117 2.23 -1.30 11.32
CA TYR A 117 1.02 -1.74 12.01
C TYR A 117 1.29 -2.96 12.90
N LEU A 118 2.01 -3.97 12.39
CA LEU A 118 2.39 -5.16 13.17
C LEU A 118 3.32 -4.82 14.34
N ARG A 119 4.10 -3.74 14.25
CA ARG A 119 4.94 -3.24 15.35
C ARG A 119 4.18 -2.41 16.39
N GLY A 120 2.87 -2.25 16.24
CA GLY A 120 2.02 -1.57 17.22
C GLY A 120 1.83 -0.07 16.97
N VAL A 121 2.23 0.46 15.81
CA VAL A 121 1.90 1.83 15.44
C VAL A 121 0.40 1.91 15.15
N SER A 122 -0.32 2.66 15.99
CA SER A 122 -1.77 2.84 15.83
C SER A 122 -2.09 3.47 14.47
N SER A 123 -3.28 3.16 13.93
CA SER A 123 -3.70 3.73 12.64
C SER A 123 -3.77 5.26 12.65
N GLY A 124 -3.99 5.89 13.82
CA GLY A 124 -3.98 7.34 14.00
C GLY A 124 -2.57 7.94 14.01
N ASN A 125 -1.60 7.26 14.63
CA ASN A 125 -0.22 7.75 14.76
C ASN A 125 0.66 7.36 13.55
N MET A 126 0.11 6.60 12.60
CA MET A 126 0.85 6.12 11.44
C MET A 126 1.30 7.27 10.53
N SER A 127 0.48 8.31 10.36
CA SER A 127 0.88 9.48 9.57
C SER A 127 2.05 10.22 10.21
N GLU A 128 2.08 10.32 11.53
CA GLU A 128 3.17 10.96 12.29
C GLU A 128 4.47 10.14 12.19
N ALA A 129 4.40 8.84 12.46
CA ALA A 129 5.54 7.93 12.35
C ALA A 129 6.17 7.95 10.95
N LEU A 130 5.35 8.06 9.91
CA LEU A 130 5.82 8.13 8.53
C LEU A 130 6.37 9.52 8.17
N SER A 131 5.82 10.61 8.71
CA SER A 131 6.37 11.95 8.54
C SER A 131 7.78 12.08 9.12
N VAL A 132 8.07 11.39 10.23
CA VAL A 132 9.44 11.33 10.79
C VAL A 132 10.39 10.58 9.86
N LEU A 133 9.94 9.49 9.23
CA LEU A 133 10.78 8.65 8.38
C LEU A 133 10.95 9.16 6.94
N LEU A 134 9.93 9.84 6.40
CA LEU A 134 9.85 10.26 4.98
C LEU A 134 9.78 11.79 4.81
N GLY A 135 9.90 12.54 5.91
CA GLY A 135 9.76 13.99 5.96
C GLY A 135 8.30 14.48 6.00
N GLU A 136 8.10 15.75 6.39
CA GLU A 136 6.76 16.38 6.46
C GLU A 136 6.00 16.40 5.13
N GLN A 137 6.71 16.15 4.04
CA GLN A 137 6.19 16.10 2.68
C GLN A 137 5.51 14.76 2.37
N ALA A 138 5.56 13.77 3.27
CA ALA A 138 4.87 12.48 3.16
C ALA A 138 3.36 12.56 3.49
N LYS A 139 2.74 13.73 3.29
CA LYS A 139 1.30 14.00 3.41
C LYS A 139 0.51 13.24 2.33
N GLY A 140 0.36 11.94 2.53
CA GLY A 140 -0.38 11.06 1.63
C GLY A 140 -0.70 9.69 2.21
N LEU A 141 -0.19 9.38 3.40
CA LEU A 141 -0.40 8.11 4.10
C LEU A 141 -1.65 8.23 4.97
N SER A 142 -2.78 8.40 4.29
CA SER A 142 -4.10 8.47 4.93
C SER A 142 -4.41 7.15 5.67
N PRO A 143 -5.08 7.22 6.84
CA PRO A 143 -5.65 6.08 7.55
C PRO A 143 -6.44 5.11 6.64
N ASN A 144 -6.97 5.61 5.53
CA ASN A 144 -7.68 4.81 4.52
C ASN A 144 -6.84 3.67 3.92
N VAL A 145 -5.50 3.78 3.83
CA VAL A 145 -4.68 2.66 3.34
C VAL A 145 -4.61 1.54 4.38
N VAL A 146 -4.46 1.90 5.65
CA VAL A 146 -4.45 0.92 6.75
C VAL A 146 -5.81 0.24 6.86
N SER A 147 -6.91 0.99 6.70
CA SER A 147 -8.27 0.44 6.67
C SER A 147 -8.44 -0.59 5.56
N ARG A 148 -7.96 -0.31 4.34
CA ARG A 148 -8.00 -1.27 3.23
C ARG A 148 -7.14 -2.51 3.50
N LEU A 149 -5.95 -2.34 4.06
CA LEU A 149 -5.09 -3.48 4.45
C LEU A 149 -5.76 -4.35 5.52
N LYS A 150 -6.41 -3.74 6.50
CA LYS A 150 -7.21 -4.46 7.51
C LYS A 150 -8.35 -5.26 6.88
N ALA A 151 -9.07 -4.66 5.92
CA ALA A 151 -10.14 -5.35 5.21
C ALA A 151 -9.61 -6.56 4.42
N GLN A 152 -8.48 -6.41 3.73
CA GLN A 152 -7.81 -7.51 3.04
C GLN A 152 -7.40 -8.62 4.01
N TRP A 153 -6.74 -8.27 5.14
CA TRP A 153 -6.35 -9.27 6.14
C TRP A 153 -7.55 -9.96 6.80
N ALA A 154 -8.67 -9.26 6.98
CA ALA A 154 -9.89 -9.87 7.49
C ALA A 154 -10.45 -10.92 6.51
N GLU A 155 -10.39 -10.64 5.20
CA GLU A 155 -10.76 -11.61 4.16
C GLU A 155 -9.78 -12.81 4.12
N GLU A 156 -8.47 -12.54 4.16
CA GLU A 156 -7.44 -13.59 4.23
C GLU A 156 -7.62 -14.47 5.49
N HIS A 157 -7.93 -13.86 6.62
CA HIS A 157 -8.23 -14.58 7.87
C HIS A 157 -9.49 -15.44 7.74
N LEU A 158 -10.56 -14.92 7.13
CA LEU A 158 -11.79 -15.67 6.87
C LEU A 158 -11.51 -16.90 5.98
N LEU A 159 -10.71 -16.73 4.93
CA LEU A 159 -10.29 -17.81 4.04
C LEU A 159 -9.41 -18.82 4.78
N TRP A 160 -8.46 -18.35 5.57
CA TRP A 160 -7.58 -19.20 6.38
C TRP A 160 -8.37 -20.04 7.38
N ASN A 161 -9.40 -19.47 8.02
CA ASN A 161 -10.29 -20.19 8.94
C ASN A 161 -11.22 -21.21 8.24
N ARG A 162 -11.37 -21.14 6.91
CA ARG A 162 -12.18 -22.05 6.10
C ARG A 162 -11.36 -23.05 5.29
N ARG A 163 -10.04 -23.06 5.45
CA ARG A 163 -9.14 -23.93 4.69
C ARG A 163 -9.40 -25.40 5.03
N ASP A 164 -9.17 -26.26 4.04
CA ASP A 164 -9.29 -27.71 4.23
C ASP A 164 -8.16 -28.23 5.14
N LEU A 165 -8.55 -28.93 6.20
CA LEU A 165 -7.68 -29.59 7.17
C LEU A 165 -7.79 -31.12 7.10
N SER A 166 -8.57 -31.67 6.16
CA SER A 166 -8.83 -33.11 6.06
C SER A 166 -7.59 -33.95 5.79
N GLY A 167 -6.57 -33.38 5.11
CA GLY A 167 -5.29 -34.03 4.86
C GLY A 167 -4.30 -33.98 6.03
N ALA A 168 -4.60 -33.24 7.10
CA ALA A 168 -3.71 -33.10 8.24
C ALA A 168 -4.03 -34.17 9.30
N ARG A 169 -3.06 -35.03 9.59
CA ARG A 169 -3.11 -35.93 10.76
C ARG A 169 -2.57 -35.19 11.96
N TRP A 170 -3.35 -35.11 13.03
CA TRP A 170 -2.96 -34.47 14.28
C TRP A 170 -2.64 -35.53 15.33
N PHE A 171 -1.57 -35.34 16.09
CA PHE A 171 -1.23 -36.18 17.24
C PHE A 171 -1.97 -35.70 18.49
N TYR A 172 -2.03 -34.38 18.71
CA TYR A 172 -2.77 -33.74 19.79
C TYR A 172 -2.94 -32.24 19.50
N TRP A 173 -3.90 -31.63 20.19
CA TRP A 173 -4.22 -30.20 20.09
C TRP A 173 -4.00 -29.51 21.42
N TRP A 174 -3.54 -28.26 21.35
CA TRP A 174 -3.58 -27.30 22.44
C TRP A 174 -4.72 -26.33 22.18
N ALA A 175 -5.56 -26.10 23.18
CA ALA A 175 -6.62 -25.11 23.13
C ALA A 175 -6.40 -24.14 24.29
N ASP A 176 -6.33 -22.84 23.99
CA ASP A 176 -6.11 -21.79 24.98
C ASP A 176 -6.94 -20.55 24.63
N GLY A 177 -7.22 -19.72 25.64
CA GLY A 177 -7.93 -18.46 25.50
C GLY A 177 -7.04 -17.31 25.94
N ILE A 178 -6.74 -16.39 25.03
CA ILE A 178 -5.91 -15.21 25.31
C ILE A 178 -6.85 -14.04 25.59
N HIS A 179 -6.76 -13.48 26.80
CA HIS A 179 -7.51 -12.27 27.15
C HIS A 179 -7.04 -11.10 26.27
N THR A 180 -7.91 -10.60 25.40
CA THR A 180 -7.67 -9.38 24.64
C THR A 180 -8.28 -8.22 25.43
N GLY A 181 -7.53 -7.13 25.61
CA GLY A 181 -8.01 -5.96 26.35
C GLY A 181 -8.42 -4.79 25.46
N PRO A 182 -9.35 -4.93 24.48
CA PRO A 182 -9.88 -3.75 23.83
C PRO A 182 -10.79 -3.01 24.83
N ARG A 183 -10.49 -1.73 25.07
CA ARG A 183 -11.38 -0.77 25.72
C ARG A 183 -12.49 -0.39 24.74
N THR A 184 -13.59 -1.13 24.73
CA THR A 184 -14.88 -0.63 24.24
C THR A 184 -15.89 -0.88 25.35
N ASP A 185 -16.74 0.09 25.66
CA ASP A 185 -17.59 0.11 26.87
C ASP A 185 -18.58 -1.10 26.98
N ASP A 186 -18.72 -1.91 25.92
CA ASP A 186 -19.53 -3.14 25.86
C ASP A 186 -18.69 -4.43 25.65
N SER A 187 -17.35 -4.38 25.74
CA SER A 187 -16.43 -5.48 25.41
C SER A 187 -15.72 -6.11 26.62
N ASP A 188 -16.31 -5.99 27.80
CA ASP A 188 -15.83 -6.71 28.98
C ASP A 188 -15.88 -8.23 28.73
N GLY A 189 -14.69 -8.84 28.66
CA GLY A 189 -14.55 -10.29 28.55
C GLY A 189 -14.44 -10.86 27.13
N GLN A 190 -13.95 -10.08 26.16
CA GLN A 190 -13.49 -10.64 24.87
C GLN A 190 -12.21 -11.47 25.05
N TRP A 191 -12.24 -12.70 24.56
CA TRP A 191 -11.13 -13.65 24.61
C TRP A 191 -10.86 -14.15 23.20
N LEU A 192 -9.58 -14.25 22.84
CA LEU A 192 -9.16 -14.87 21.60
C LEU A 192 -8.93 -16.36 21.85
N LEU A 193 -9.81 -17.20 21.31
CA LEU A 193 -9.68 -18.65 21.38
C LEU A 193 -8.69 -19.11 20.32
N VAL A 194 -7.66 -19.83 20.74
CA VAL A 194 -6.57 -20.30 19.88
C VAL A 194 -6.44 -21.81 20.00
N ILE A 195 -6.44 -22.49 18.86
CA ILE A 195 -6.14 -23.92 18.78
C ILE A 195 -4.85 -24.12 17.98
N ILE A 196 -3.91 -24.85 18.56
CA ILE A 196 -2.65 -25.25 17.92
C ILE A 196 -2.62 -26.78 17.82
N GLY A 197 -2.56 -27.29 16.59
CA GLY A 197 -2.41 -28.71 16.32
C GLY A 197 -0.94 -29.08 16.19
N VAL A 198 -0.57 -30.25 16.71
CA VAL A 198 0.77 -30.83 16.55
C VAL A 198 0.68 -32.04 15.64
N LYS A 199 1.48 -32.04 14.57
CA LYS A 199 1.57 -33.14 13.61
C LYS A 199 2.47 -34.28 14.13
N PRO A 200 2.40 -35.49 13.56
CA PRO A 200 3.23 -36.63 13.96
C PRO A 200 4.75 -36.39 13.85
N ASP A 201 5.17 -35.46 13.01
CA ASP A 201 6.57 -35.02 12.84
C ASP A 201 7.02 -34.00 13.92
N GLY A 202 6.12 -33.60 14.83
CA GLY A 202 6.36 -32.60 15.86
C GLY A 202 6.12 -31.15 15.40
N THR A 203 5.75 -30.93 14.13
CA THR A 203 5.45 -29.60 13.61
C THR A 203 4.18 -29.04 14.26
N LYS A 204 4.27 -27.83 14.80
CA LYS A 204 3.13 -27.11 15.40
C LYS A 204 2.51 -26.17 14.38
N GLU A 205 1.20 -26.26 14.20
CA GLU A 205 0.45 -25.40 13.30
C GLU A 205 -0.74 -24.78 14.02
N ARG A 206 -1.01 -23.50 13.75
CA ARG A 206 -2.23 -22.84 14.21
C ARG A 206 -3.40 -23.45 13.45
N VAL A 207 -4.34 -24.08 14.15
CA VAL A 207 -5.50 -24.75 13.57
C VAL A 207 -6.67 -23.79 13.46
N ALA A 208 -6.98 -23.07 14.55
CA ALA A 208 -8.04 -22.07 14.59
C ALA A 208 -7.65 -20.86 15.43
N ILE A 209 -8.17 -19.70 15.04
CA ILE A 209 -8.18 -18.47 15.83
C ILE A 209 -9.59 -17.89 15.71
N ALA A 210 -10.27 -17.69 16.83
CA ALA A 210 -11.64 -17.21 16.86
C ALA A 210 -11.86 -16.25 18.02
N ASP A 211 -12.75 -15.29 17.81
CA ASP A 211 -13.24 -14.44 18.89
C ASP A 211 -14.22 -15.23 19.75
N GLY A 212 -14.14 -15.04 21.06
CA GLY A 212 -15.00 -15.70 22.04
C GLY A 212 -15.17 -14.86 23.29
N TYR A 213 -15.92 -15.42 24.23
CA TYR A 213 -16.18 -14.82 25.53
C TYR A 213 -15.58 -15.69 26.63
N ARG A 214 -15.21 -15.05 27.74
CA ARG A 214 -14.69 -15.74 28.92
C ARG A 214 -15.59 -16.91 29.32
N GLU A 215 -14.98 -18.08 29.50
CA GLU A 215 -15.64 -19.29 30.06
C GLU A 215 -16.92 -19.72 29.29
N SER A 216 -17.05 -19.34 28.02
CA SER A 216 -18.21 -19.73 27.20
C SER A 216 -18.00 -21.10 26.56
N LYS A 217 -18.74 -22.10 27.06
CA LYS A 217 -18.82 -23.44 26.45
C LYS A 217 -19.36 -23.38 25.01
N ASP A 218 -20.30 -22.48 24.76
CA ASP A 218 -20.91 -22.32 23.45
C ASP A 218 -19.90 -21.75 22.43
N ALA A 219 -19.05 -20.81 22.85
CA ALA A 219 -17.98 -20.28 21.99
C ALA A 219 -16.98 -21.38 21.57
N TRP A 220 -16.56 -22.24 22.49
CA TRP A 220 -15.72 -23.40 22.16
C TRP A 220 -16.43 -24.42 21.27
N ARG A 221 -17.73 -24.67 21.51
CA ARG A 221 -18.53 -25.57 20.69
C ARG A 221 -18.58 -25.10 19.24
N ASP A 222 -18.79 -23.82 19.01
CA ASP A 222 -18.86 -23.25 17.65
C ASP A 222 -17.53 -23.42 16.91
N VAL A 223 -16.40 -23.16 17.58
CA VAL A 223 -15.06 -23.38 17.02
C VAL A 223 -14.86 -24.85 16.63
N LEU A 224 -15.20 -25.78 17.51
CA LEU A 224 -15.05 -27.21 17.24
C LEU A 224 -15.97 -27.69 16.11
N LEU A 225 -17.20 -27.18 16.03
CA LEU A 225 -18.13 -27.50 14.93
C LEU A 225 -17.60 -27.02 13.59
N VAL A 226 -16.98 -25.84 13.53
CA VAL A 226 -16.31 -25.34 12.33
C VAL A 226 -15.16 -26.27 11.96
N LEU A 227 -14.34 -26.68 12.93
CA LEU A 227 -13.22 -27.61 12.69
C LEU A 227 -13.67 -28.98 12.19
N CYS A 228 -14.79 -29.52 12.71
CA CYS A 228 -15.37 -30.77 12.22
C CYS A 228 -15.87 -30.68 10.78
N ARG A 229 -16.20 -29.46 10.31
CA ARG A 229 -16.68 -29.23 8.96
C ARG A 229 -15.54 -29.10 7.95
N ILE A 230 -14.45 -28.45 8.36
CA ILE A 230 -13.31 -28.15 7.48
C ILE A 230 -12.20 -29.20 7.56
N GLY A 231 -12.22 -30.08 8.56
CA GLY A 231 -11.31 -31.22 8.69
C GLY A 231 -12.06 -32.49 9.09
N ARG A 232 -11.40 -33.63 8.95
CA ARG A 232 -11.83 -34.85 9.63
C ARG A 232 -11.26 -34.81 11.05
N LEU A 233 -12.01 -34.20 11.95
CA LEU A 233 -11.79 -34.30 13.40
C LEU A 233 -12.02 -35.74 13.88
#